data_AF-B3RUY0-F1
#
_entry.id   AF-B3RUY0-F1
#
_cell.length_a   1.000
_cell.length_b   1.000
_cell.length_c   1.000
_cell.angle_alpha   90.00
_cell.angle_beta   90.00
_cell.angle_gamma   90.00
#
_symmetry.space_group_name_H-M   'P 1'
#
loop_
_entity.id
_entity.type
_entity.pdbx_description
1 polymer ?
#
loop_
_entity_poly.entity_id
_entity_poly.type
_entity_poly.pdbx_seq_one_letter_code
_entity_poly.pdbx_strand_id
1 'polypeptide(L)'
;MTHSMDLHLDYELPEKIHKNILCRRYMFRLNELKDEWAIFRFNYGNAVANKFVYYTVDRINQASRHTRAIRQTKVPRYFIVGMEDPHVGDDIIGAWKRNVSADSIVELNGAGHYPYLEKPREMFNAYQNFRKSIMPNVTKSNSAPQSNESPRSEANNKSATNAKKDAKNQAKL
;
A
#
# COMPACT_ATOMS: atom_id res chain seq x y z
N MET A 1 46.87 -1.37 -11.79
CA MET A 1 45.88 -1.62 -12.86
C MET A 1 44.58 -2.07 -12.21
N THR A 2 43.67 -1.14 -11.95
CA THR A 2 42.32 -1.42 -11.46
C THR A 2 41.39 -1.49 -12.66
N HIS A 3 40.99 -2.69 -13.07
CA HIS A 3 39.96 -2.86 -14.09
C HIS A 3 38.59 -2.66 -13.43
N SER A 4 37.99 -1.50 -13.66
CA SER A 4 36.56 -1.28 -13.45
C SER A 4 35.82 -1.99 -14.58
N MET A 5 35.14 -3.10 -14.29
CA MET A 5 34.14 -3.64 -15.20
C MET A 5 32.87 -2.82 -15.04
N ASP A 6 32.76 -1.75 -15.84
CA ASP A 6 31.48 -1.10 -16.10
C ASP A 6 30.60 -2.10 -16.85
N LEU A 7 29.73 -2.78 -16.11
CA LEU A 7 28.59 -3.51 -16.65
C LEU A 7 27.59 -2.50 -17.22
N HIS A 8 27.84 -2.03 -18.44
CA HIS A 8 26.82 -1.45 -19.30
C HIS A 8 25.84 -2.58 -19.67
N LEU A 9 24.83 -2.78 -18.82
CA LEU A 9 23.61 -3.49 -19.18
C LEU A 9 22.75 -2.55 -20.02
N ASP A 10 23.05 -2.48 -21.32
CA ASP A 10 22.15 -1.91 -22.32
C ASP A 10 21.00 -2.91 -22.54
N TYR A 11 20.08 -2.96 -21.57
CA TYR A 11 18.80 -3.65 -21.73
C TYR A 11 17.85 -2.73 -22.50
N GLU A 12 17.96 -2.73 -23.83
CA GLU A 12 16.83 -2.32 -24.65
C GLU A 12 15.74 -3.37 -24.46
N LEU A 13 14.73 -3.04 -23.66
CA LEU A 13 13.53 -3.87 -23.51
C LEU A 13 12.86 -3.99 -24.88
N PRO A 14 12.60 -5.22 -25.36
CA PRO A 14 11.93 -5.40 -26.65
C PRO A 14 10.58 -4.67 -26.66
N GLU A 15 10.36 -3.82 -27.65
CA GLU A 15 9.11 -3.03 -27.86
C GLU A 15 7.81 -3.84 -27.68
N LYS A 16 7.88 -5.16 -27.89
CA LYS A 16 6.75 -6.10 -27.77
C LYS A 16 6.31 -6.38 -26.34
N ILE A 17 7.17 -6.24 -25.32
CA ILE A 17 6.80 -6.49 -23.91
C ILE A 17 5.91 -5.36 -23.37
N HIS A 18 6.16 -4.12 -23.82
CA HIS A 18 5.46 -2.93 -23.34
C HIS A 18 3.95 -2.91 -23.62
N LYS A 19 3.49 -3.54 -24.71
CA LYS A 19 2.10 -3.38 -25.19
C LYS A 19 1.07 -4.30 -24.52
N ASN A 20 1.51 -5.34 -23.81
CA ASN A 20 0.61 -6.38 -23.28
C ASN A 20 0.53 -6.42 -21.75
N ILE A 21 1.27 -5.55 -21.06
CA ILE A 21 1.37 -5.55 -19.59
C ILE A 21 1.19 -4.14 -19.01
N LEU A 22 1.55 -3.08 -19.72
CA LEU A 22 1.46 -1.69 -19.24
C LEU A 22 0.53 -0.86 -20.13
N CYS A 23 0.07 0.30 -19.65
CA CYS A 23 -0.52 1.27 -20.58
C CYS A 23 0.49 1.62 -21.67
N ARG A 24 -0.03 1.96 -22.85
CA ARG A 24 0.78 2.12 -24.08
C ARG A 24 1.85 3.21 -23.98
N ARG A 25 1.82 4.04 -22.92
CA ARG A 25 2.69 5.21 -22.72
C ARG A 25 3.69 5.05 -21.57
N TYR A 26 3.53 4.07 -20.67
CA TYR A 26 4.43 3.94 -19.52
C TYR A 26 5.67 3.13 -19.89
N MET A 27 6.84 3.71 -19.62
CA MET A 27 8.13 3.06 -19.81
C MET A 27 8.84 2.98 -18.47
N PHE A 28 9.16 1.76 -18.05
CA PHE A 28 9.94 1.53 -16.83
C PHE A 28 11.29 2.21 -16.92
N ARG A 29 11.70 2.87 -15.85
CA ARG A 29 13.10 3.23 -15.65
C ARG A 29 13.90 2.00 -15.23
N LEU A 30 15.19 1.97 -15.57
CA LEU A 30 16.05 0.82 -15.27
C LEU A 30 16.13 0.51 -13.76
N ASN A 31 16.11 1.53 -12.91
CA ASN A 31 16.06 1.35 -11.46
C ASN A 31 14.75 0.73 -10.99
N GLU A 32 13.60 1.19 -11.50
CA GLU A 32 12.29 0.60 -11.19
C GLU A 32 12.24 -0.88 -11.56
N LEU A 33 12.79 -1.26 -12.72
CA LEU A 33 12.86 -2.67 -13.13
C LEU A 33 13.77 -3.49 -12.20
N LYS A 34 14.89 -2.92 -11.75
CA LYS A 34 15.80 -3.57 -10.78
C LYS A 34 15.10 -3.78 -9.44
N ASP A 35 14.34 -2.79 -8.97
CA ASP A 35 13.60 -2.86 -7.71
C ASP A 35 12.48 -3.92 -7.79
N GLU A 36 11.70 -3.94 -8.88
CA GLU A 36 10.67 -4.97 -9.13
C GLU A 36 11.29 -6.37 -9.20
N TRP A 37 12.43 -6.52 -9.88
CA TRP A 37 13.14 -7.80 -9.94
C TRP A 37 13.65 -8.24 -8.57
N ALA A 38 14.15 -7.31 -7.75
CA ALA A 38 14.59 -7.60 -6.39
C ALA A 38 13.42 -8.10 -5.52
N ILE A 39 12.24 -7.48 -5.62
CA ILE A 39 11.02 -7.92 -4.94
C ILE A 39 10.60 -9.32 -5.41
N PHE A 40 10.57 -9.54 -6.73
CA PHE A 40 10.20 -10.84 -7.31
C PHE A 40 11.14 -11.98 -6.89
N ARG A 41 12.43 -11.68 -6.71
CA ARG A 41 13.46 -12.64 -6.28
C ARG A 41 13.54 -12.83 -4.77
N PHE A 42 12.96 -11.92 -3.98
CA PHE A 42 13.02 -11.98 -2.53
C PHE A 42 12.53 -13.34 -2.00
N ASN A 43 13.28 -13.93 -1.07
CA ASN A 43 13.02 -15.28 -0.53
C ASN A 43 12.78 -16.36 -1.59
N TYR A 44 13.52 -16.31 -2.72
CA TYR A 44 13.39 -17.27 -3.83
C TYR A 44 11.99 -17.26 -4.49
N GLY A 45 11.28 -16.12 -4.46
CA GLY A 45 9.93 -16.00 -5.01
C GLY A 45 9.81 -16.43 -6.49
N ASN A 46 10.85 -16.20 -7.29
CA ASN A 46 10.88 -16.63 -8.68
C ASN A 46 10.82 -18.17 -8.86
N ALA A 47 11.20 -18.97 -7.86
CA ALA A 47 11.17 -20.43 -7.95
C ALA A 47 9.74 -21.00 -8.00
N VAL A 48 8.73 -20.21 -7.60
CA VAL A 48 7.32 -20.59 -7.69
C VAL A 48 6.59 -19.94 -8.87
N ALA A 49 7.27 -19.12 -9.68
CA ALA A 49 6.62 -18.35 -10.74
C ALA A 49 5.92 -19.23 -11.78
N ASN A 50 6.50 -20.40 -12.09
CA ASN A 50 5.89 -21.38 -13.00
C ASN A 50 4.54 -21.90 -12.48
N LYS A 51 4.28 -21.87 -11.17
CA LYS A 51 2.99 -22.29 -10.60
C LYS A 51 1.87 -21.31 -10.92
N PHE A 52 2.18 -20.04 -11.17
CA PHE A 52 1.17 -19.04 -11.54
C PHE A 52 0.52 -19.33 -12.89
N VAL A 53 1.12 -20.14 -13.76
CA VAL A 53 0.46 -20.53 -15.02
C VAL A 53 -0.85 -21.30 -14.77
N TYR A 54 -0.93 -22.06 -13.68
CA TYR A 54 -2.10 -22.84 -13.33
C TYR A 54 -3.26 -21.98 -12.84
N TYR A 55 -2.99 -20.75 -12.39
CA TYR A 55 -4.04 -19.80 -11.99
C TYR A 55 -5.05 -19.56 -13.12
N THR A 56 -4.62 -19.58 -14.39
CA THR A 56 -5.53 -19.36 -15.52
C THR A 56 -6.58 -20.47 -15.65
N VAL A 57 -6.23 -21.71 -15.29
CA VAL A 57 -7.17 -22.83 -15.26
C VAL A 57 -8.07 -22.72 -14.03
N ASP A 58 -7.47 -22.45 -12.87
CA ASP A 58 -8.20 -22.34 -11.60
C ASP A 58 -9.22 -21.21 -11.60
N ARG A 59 -8.89 -20.04 -12.19
CA ARG A 59 -9.83 -18.90 -12.24
C ARG A 59 -11.10 -19.24 -13.01
N ILE A 60 -11.02 -20.10 -14.03
CA ILE A 60 -12.18 -20.54 -14.82
C ILE A 60 -12.97 -21.56 -14.01
N ASN A 61 -12.31 -22.61 -13.54
CA ASN A 61 -12.95 -23.72 -12.82
C ASN A 61 -13.61 -23.26 -11.50
N GLN A 62 -13.02 -22.27 -10.84
CA GLN A 62 -13.48 -21.73 -9.56
C GLN A 62 -14.20 -20.38 -9.69
N ALA A 63 -14.51 -19.93 -10.91
CA ALA A 63 -15.12 -18.62 -11.16
C ALA A 63 -16.37 -18.38 -10.31
N SER A 64 -17.30 -19.34 -10.28
CA SER A 64 -18.55 -19.24 -9.49
C SER A 64 -18.27 -19.09 -7.99
N ARG A 65 -17.31 -19.86 -7.46
CA ARG A 65 -16.89 -19.78 -6.05
C ARG A 65 -16.32 -18.39 -5.73
N HIS A 66 -15.43 -17.87 -6.57
CA HIS A 66 -14.79 -16.56 -6.37
C HIS A 66 -15.81 -15.41 -6.47
N THR A 67 -16.65 -15.42 -7.49
CA THR A 67 -17.71 -14.41 -7.68
C THR A 67 -18.67 -14.39 -6.50
N ARG A 68 -19.09 -15.57 -6.01
CA ARG A 68 -19.94 -15.66 -4.81
C ARG A 68 -19.26 -15.07 -3.58
N ALA A 69 -17.99 -15.39 -3.34
CA ALA A 69 -17.24 -14.85 -2.21
C ALA A 69 -17.14 -13.31 -2.24
N ILE A 70 -16.84 -12.74 -3.42
CA ILE A 70 -16.79 -11.29 -3.63
C ILE A 70 -18.16 -10.65 -3.37
N ARG A 71 -19.25 -11.27 -3.84
CA ARG A 71 -20.61 -10.71 -3.67
C ARG A 71 -21.09 -10.78 -2.22
N GLN A 72 -20.78 -11.85 -1.51
CA GLN A 72 -21.35 -12.14 -0.19
C GLN A 72 -20.51 -11.64 1.00
N THR A 73 -19.25 -11.25 0.79
CA THR A 73 -18.42 -10.80 1.91
C THR A 73 -18.92 -9.49 2.51
N LYS A 74 -18.77 -9.37 3.84
CA LYS A 74 -19.11 -8.17 4.62
C LYS A 74 -17.94 -7.19 4.74
N VAL A 75 -16.74 -7.60 4.30
CA VAL A 75 -15.57 -6.72 4.29
C VAL A 75 -15.77 -5.67 3.20
N PRO A 76 -15.57 -4.37 3.51
CA PRO A 76 -15.61 -3.31 2.51
C PRO A 76 -14.64 -3.57 1.36
N ARG A 77 -15.09 -3.33 0.13
CA ARG A 77 -14.32 -3.56 -1.09
C ARG A 77 -14.24 -2.27 -1.88
N TYR A 78 -13.11 -2.11 -2.58
CA TYR A 78 -12.90 -0.99 -3.49
C TYR A 78 -12.00 -1.44 -4.62
N PHE A 79 -12.48 -1.30 -5.85
CA PHE A 79 -11.76 -1.73 -7.03
C PHE A 79 -11.16 -0.52 -7.74
N ILE A 80 -9.84 -0.40 -7.77
CA ILE A 80 -9.13 0.63 -8.53
C ILE A 80 -8.57 -0.05 -9.77
N VAL A 81 -9.01 0.37 -10.95
CA VAL A 81 -8.70 -0.29 -12.23
C VAL A 81 -8.19 0.73 -13.25
N GLY A 82 -7.22 0.34 -14.07
CA GLY A 82 -6.77 1.11 -15.22
C GLY A 82 -7.62 0.81 -16.45
N MET A 83 -8.07 1.85 -17.17
CA MET A 83 -8.93 1.70 -18.36
C MET A 83 -8.21 1.19 -19.61
N GLU A 84 -6.87 1.20 -19.60
CA GLU A 84 -6.05 0.64 -20.67
C GLU A 84 -5.53 -0.77 -20.34
N ASP A 85 -6.04 -1.42 -19.28
CA ASP A 85 -5.65 -2.77 -18.90
C ASP A 85 -6.19 -3.80 -19.93
N PRO A 86 -5.33 -4.53 -20.66
CA PRO A 86 -5.77 -5.53 -21.64
C PRO A 86 -6.48 -6.73 -20.99
N HIS A 87 -6.36 -6.91 -19.67
CA HIS A 87 -6.94 -8.01 -18.92
C HIS A 87 -8.25 -7.63 -18.22
N VAL A 88 -8.54 -6.34 -18.08
CA VAL A 88 -9.74 -5.83 -17.42
C VAL A 88 -10.51 -4.91 -18.37
N GLY A 89 -11.42 -5.52 -19.14
CA GLY A 89 -12.30 -4.78 -20.05
C GLY A 89 -13.60 -4.30 -19.41
N ASP A 90 -14.37 -3.54 -20.20
CA ASP A 90 -15.67 -2.95 -19.82
C ASP A 90 -16.66 -3.97 -19.26
N ASP A 91 -16.60 -5.22 -19.73
CA ASP A 91 -17.47 -6.29 -19.23
C ASP A 91 -17.24 -6.58 -17.74
N ILE A 92 -15.98 -6.58 -17.30
CA ILE A 92 -15.61 -6.84 -15.89
C ILE A 92 -16.02 -5.64 -15.03
N ILE A 93 -15.75 -4.43 -15.51
CA ILE A 93 -16.14 -3.18 -14.84
C ILE A 93 -17.66 -3.11 -14.69
N GLY A 94 -18.39 -3.37 -15.77
CA GLY A 94 -19.84 -3.41 -15.77
C GLY A 94 -20.39 -4.50 -14.85
N ALA A 95 -19.80 -5.69 -14.86
CA ALA A 95 -20.17 -6.76 -13.94
C ALA A 95 -19.93 -6.38 -12.47
N TRP A 96 -18.82 -5.70 -12.16
CA TRP A 96 -18.54 -5.20 -10.80
C TRP A 96 -19.60 -4.18 -10.36
N LYS A 97 -19.87 -3.16 -11.18
CA LYS A 97 -20.88 -2.13 -10.88
C LYS A 97 -22.26 -2.75 -10.64
N ARG A 98 -22.67 -3.73 -11.44
CA ARG A 98 -23.98 -4.41 -11.32
C ARG A 98 -24.07 -5.36 -10.12
N ASN A 99 -23.01 -6.11 -9.83
CA ASN A 99 -23.08 -7.22 -8.86
C ASN A 99 -22.48 -6.91 -7.49
N VAL A 100 -21.65 -5.86 -7.39
CA VAL A 100 -20.95 -5.49 -6.16
C VAL A 100 -21.43 -4.12 -5.69
N SER A 101 -21.04 -3.03 -6.35
CA SER A 101 -21.56 -1.67 -6.16
C SER A 101 -20.87 -0.71 -7.13
N ALA A 102 -21.63 0.21 -7.72
CA ALA A 102 -21.09 1.26 -8.58
C ALA A 102 -20.22 2.28 -7.81
N ASP A 103 -20.42 2.46 -6.52
CA ASP A 103 -19.64 3.38 -5.67
C ASP A 103 -18.34 2.74 -5.15
N SER A 104 -18.16 1.44 -5.40
CA SER A 104 -17.01 0.66 -4.93
C SER A 104 -15.94 0.45 -6.00
N ILE A 105 -15.89 1.32 -7.01
CA ILE A 105 -14.94 1.24 -8.12
C ILE A 105 -14.46 2.62 -8.55
N VAL A 106 -13.19 2.72 -8.93
CA VAL A 106 -12.58 3.90 -9.58
C VAL A 106 -11.84 3.44 -10.82
N GLU A 107 -12.16 4.11 -11.92
CA GLU A 107 -11.58 3.91 -13.25
C GLU A 107 -10.51 4.98 -13.51
N LEU A 108 -9.28 4.54 -13.73
CA LEU A 108 -8.13 5.40 -13.97
C LEU A 108 -7.83 5.46 -15.47
N ASN A 109 -8.17 6.59 -16.08
CA ASN A 109 -7.83 6.88 -17.48
C ASN A 109 -6.31 7.01 -17.65
N GLY A 110 -5.77 6.41 -18.71
CA GLY A 110 -4.33 6.45 -18.97
C GLY A 110 -3.50 5.55 -18.04
N ALA A 111 -4.14 4.56 -17.40
CA ALA A 111 -3.48 3.50 -16.65
C ALA A 111 -3.87 2.13 -17.23
N GLY A 112 -2.91 1.21 -17.26
CA GLY A 112 -3.03 -0.17 -17.70
C GLY A 112 -3.09 -1.13 -16.52
N HIS A 113 -2.41 -2.27 -16.64
CA HIS A 113 -2.50 -3.36 -15.67
C HIS A 113 -1.90 -3.02 -14.29
N TYR A 114 -0.90 -2.13 -14.24
CA TYR A 114 -0.22 -1.74 -13.01
C TYR A 114 -0.45 -0.26 -12.67
N PRO A 115 -1.69 0.14 -12.32
CA PRO A 115 -2.04 1.54 -12.07
C PRO A 115 -1.23 2.17 -10.93
N TYR A 116 -0.71 1.38 -9.99
CA TYR A 116 0.14 1.87 -8.91
C TYR A 116 1.52 2.36 -9.36
N LEU A 117 2.03 1.85 -10.48
CA LEU A 117 3.28 2.33 -11.09
C LEU A 117 3.01 3.47 -12.07
N GLU A 118 1.94 3.32 -12.86
CA GLU A 118 1.67 4.22 -13.98
C GLU A 118 0.99 5.52 -13.56
N LYS A 119 0.13 5.46 -12.52
CA LYS A 119 -0.64 6.58 -11.96
C LYS A 119 -0.59 6.55 -10.42
N PRO A 120 0.62 6.63 -9.82
CA PRO A 120 0.80 6.43 -8.38
C PRO A 120 0.02 7.43 -7.53
N ARG A 121 -0.10 8.69 -8.00
CA ARG A 121 -0.81 9.74 -7.28
C ARG A 121 -2.32 9.51 -7.29
N GLU A 122 -2.87 9.14 -8.43
CA GLU A 122 -4.29 8.84 -8.60
C GLU A 122 -4.69 7.57 -7.85
N MET A 123 -3.86 6.53 -7.91
CA MET A 123 -4.02 5.32 -7.11
C MET A 123 -4.05 5.66 -5.61
N PHE A 124 -3.05 6.42 -5.13
CA PHE A 124 -2.97 6.82 -3.72
C PHE A 124 -4.18 7.66 -3.28
N ASN A 125 -4.63 8.59 -4.11
CA ASN A 125 -5.83 9.39 -3.82
C ASN A 125 -7.09 8.52 -3.75
N ALA A 126 -7.28 7.60 -4.70
CA ALA A 126 -8.40 6.67 -4.69
C ALA A 126 -8.39 5.78 -3.44
N TYR A 127 -7.22 5.26 -3.05
CA TYR A 127 -7.05 4.52 -1.80
C TYR A 127 -7.37 5.36 -0.56
N GLN A 128 -6.88 6.60 -0.48
CA GLN A 128 -7.18 7.49 0.64
C GLN A 128 -8.67 7.80 0.75
N ASN A 129 -9.35 8.02 -0.37
CA ASN A 129 -10.79 8.27 -0.40
C ASN A 129 -11.57 7.05 0.13
N PHE A 130 -11.21 5.85 -0.31
CA PHE A 130 -11.78 4.61 0.23
C PHE A 130 -11.50 4.47 1.73
N ARG A 131 -10.27 4.73 2.18
CA ARG A 131 -9.94 4.67 3.60
C ARG A 131 -10.77 5.63 4.44
N LYS A 132 -10.99 6.85 3.95
CA LYS A 132 -11.83 7.84 4.65
C LYS A 132 -13.30 7.42 4.66
N SER A 133 -13.80 6.76 3.62
CA SER A 133 -15.21 6.33 3.58
C SER A 133 -15.51 5.18 4.53
N ILE A 134 -14.52 4.34 4.88
CA ILE A 134 -14.68 3.22 5.82
C ILE A 134 -14.21 3.53 7.23
N MET A 135 -13.39 4.57 7.43
CA MET A 135 -13.01 5.00 8.76
C MET A 135 -14.20 5.75 9.37
N PRO A 136 -14.68 5.36 10.57
CA PRO A 136 -15.70 6.13 11.24
C PRO A 136 -15.19 7.56 11.46
N ASN A 137 -16.04 8.56 11.24
CA ASN A 137 -15.75 9.92 11.66
C ASN A 137 -15.45 9.85 13.16
N VAL A 138 -14.17 9.97 13.52
CA VAL A 138 -13.79 10.35 14.88
C VAL A 138 -14.18 11.81 14.99
N THR A 139 -15.48 12.05 15.14
CA THR A 139 -15.99 13.34 15.60
C THR A 139 -15.23 13.58 16.90
N LYS A 140 -14.46 14.67 16.95
CA LYS A 140 -13.88 15.16 18.19
C LYS A 140 -15.00 15.19 19.22
N SER A 141 -15.03 14.21 20.12
CA SER A 141 -15.83 14.28 21.32
C SER A 141 -15.21 15.42 22.12
N ASN A 142 -15.89 16.57 22.08
CA ASN A 142 -15.66 17.63 23.04
C ASN A 142 -15.95 17.05 24.43
N SER A 143 -14.90 16.72 25.16
CA SER A 143 -14.91 16.76 26.62
C SER A 143 -13.47 16.99 27.08
N ALA A 144 -13.10 18.27 27.17
CA ALA A 144 -12.06 18.69 28.10
C ALA A 144 -12.44 18.17 29.49
N PRO A 145 -11.53 17.56 30.26
CA PRO A 145 -11.80 17.31 31.67
C PRO A 145 -11.72 18.66 32.38
N GLN A 146 -12.87 19.25 32.71
CA GLN A 146 -12.95 20.14 33.86
C GLN A 146 -13.04 19.27 35.10
N SER A 147 -11.92 19.13 35.82
CA SER A 147 -11.95 18.76 37.23
C SER A 147 -11.61 20.00 38.04
N ASN A 148 -12.62 20.48 38.75
CA ASN A 148 -12.57 21.55 39.74
C ASN A 148 -11.54 21.23 40.82
N GLU A 149 -10.53 22.08 40.99
CA GLU A 149 -9.79 22.18 42.25
C GLU A 149 -10.39 23.31 43.09
N SER A 150 -10.81 22.98 44.31
CA SER A 150 -11.08 23.93 45.38
C SER A 150 -10.23 23.51 46.60
N PRO A 151 -9.69 24.47 47.38
CA PRO A 151 -8.39 24.32 48.03
C PRO A 151 -8.51 23.65 49.41
N ARG A 152 -7.59 22.72 49.71
CA ARG A 152 -7.45 22.16 51.07
C ARG A 152 -6.06 22.44 51.63
N SER A 153 -6.02 23.54 52.39
CA SER A 153 -5.18 23.87 53.57
C SER A 153 -3.77 23.29 53.68
N GLU A 154 -2.80 24.20 53.70
CA GLU A 154 -1.49 24.02 54.32
C GLU A 154 -1.62 23.62 55.81
N ALA A 155 -0.89 22.58 56.21
CA ALA A 155 -0.45 22.41 57.59
C ALA A 155 0.92 21.71 57.61
N ASN A 156 1.87 22.41 58.22
CA ASN A 156 3.24 22.04 58.49
C ASN A 156 3.41 20.66 59.16
N ASN A 157 4.53 20.00 58.87
CA ASN A 157 5.47 19.61 59.93
C ASN A 157 6.89 19.42 59.40
N LYS A 158 7.81 20.19 60.00
CA LYS A 158 9.27 20.05 59.88
C LYS A 158 9.73 18.86 60.72
N SER A 159 10.69 18.08 60.24
CA SER A 159 11.83 17.63 61.05
C SER A 159 12.91 16.95 60.20
N ALA A 160 14.15 17.41 60.43
CA ALA A 160 15.42 16.66 60.45
C ALA A 160 15.78 15.82 59.19
N THR A 161 16.95 15.92 58.57
CA THR A 161 18.25 16.42 59.01
C THR A 161 19.17 16.44 57.78
N ASN A 162 20.06 17.43 57.75
CA ASN A 162 21.28 17.47 56.96
C ASN A 162 22.04 16.14 56.97
N ALA A 163 22.67 15.77 55.84
CA ALA A 163 24.13 15.85 55.73
C ALA A 163 24.67 15.26 54.40
N LYS A 164 25.46 16.11 53.74
CA LYS A 164 26.67 15.81 52.96
C LYS A 164 26.47 15.12 51.60
N LYS A 165 26.63 15.89 50.52
CA LYS A 165 27.92 16.28 49.88
C LYS A 165 28.52 15.10 49.13
N ASP A 166 28.41 15.16 47.81
CA ASP A 166 29.45 15.67 46.91
C ASP A 166 30.48 14.58 46.63
N ALA A 167 30.57 14.14 45.37
CA ALA A 167 31.55 14.72 44.46
C ALA A 167 31.79 13.84 43.23
N LYS A 168 31.85 14.53 42.08
CA LYS A 168 32.73 14.31 40.92
C LYS A 168 32.41 13.07 40.07
N ASN A 169 31.84 13.22 38.88
CA ASN A 169 32.37 13.89 37.68
C ASN A 169 33.74 13.35 37.24
N GLN A 170 33.74 12.56 36.16
CA GLN A 170 34.55 12.70 34.93
C GLN A 170 35.09 11.38 34.34
N ALA A 171 35.02 11.38 33.00
CA ALA A 171 36.01 10.84 32.06
C ALA A 171 35.97 9.34 31.67
N LYS A 172 35.63 9.15 30.38
CA LYS A 172 36.53 8.58 29.36
C LYS A 172 36.80 7.08 29.43
N LEU A 173 36.06 6.31 28.63
CA LEU A 173 36.61 5.46 27.57
C LEU A 173 35.56 5.28 26.46
#